data_AF-A0A538Q1B3-F1
#
_entry.id   AF-A0A538Q1B3-F1
#
_cell.length_a   1.000
_cell.length_b   1.000
_cell.length_c   1.000
_cell.angle_alpha   90.00
_cell.angle_beta   90.00
_cell.angle_gamma   90.00
#
_symmetry.space_group_name_H-M   'P 1'
#
loop_
_entity.id
_entity.type
_entity.pdbx_description
1 polymer ?
#
loop_
_entity_poly.entity_id
_entity_poly.type
_entity_poly.pdbx_seq_one_letter_code
_entity_poly.pdbx_strand_id
1 'polypeptide(L)'
;MTTLSLRLPESLHLRLAEVAEREGVSINQLISSAVAEKMSALLTEEYLSTRAHRATRSRFLAALAEVPDREPAPSDRRVPRHDRRVAARGAAADVPARHARRRRTRG
;
A
#
# COMPACT_ATOMS: atom_id res chain seq x y z
N MET A 1 3.56 -31.79 1.10
CA MET A 1 2.21 -31.17 1.00
C MET A 1 1.19 -32.22 1.40
N THR A 2 0.11 -31.82 2.07
CA THR A 2 -1.03 -32.71 2.38
C THR A 2 -2.00 -32.72 1.20
N THR A 3 -2.70 -33.84 0.99
CA THR A 3 -3.63 -34.01 -0.12
C THR A 3 -5.05 -33.66 0.32
N LEU A 4 -5.73 -32.81 -0.46
CA LEU A 4 -7.11 -32.40 -0.22
C LEU A 4 -7.97 -32.79 -1.44
N SER A 5 -8.92 -33.70 -1.25
CA SER A 5 -9.86 -34.11 -2.30
C SER A 5 -11.20 -33.41 -2.11
N LEU A 6 -11.60 -32.61 -3.10
CA LEU A 6 -12.84 -31.83 -3.10
C LEU A 6 -13.57 -32.03 -4.43
N ARG A 7 -14.90 -31.87 -4.42
CA ARG A 7 -15.71 -31.81 -5.65
C ARG A 7 -16.13 -30.38 -5.89
N LEU A 8 -15.91 -29.91 -7.12
CA LEU A 8 -16.29 -28.57 -7.56
C LEU A 8 -17.39 -28.68 -8.63
N PRO A 9 -18.31 -27.71 -8.74
CA PRO A 9 -19.20 -27.63 -9.89
C PRO A 9 -18.40 -27.54 -11.19
N GLU A 10 -18.89 -28.19 -12.25
CA GLU A 10 -18.21 -28.25 -13.56
C GLU A 10 -17.85 -26.86 -14.10
N SER A 11 -18.78 -25.92 -14.00
CA SER A 11 -18.57 -24.53 -14.44
C SER A 11 -17.42 -23.83 -13.73
N LEU A 12 -17.14 -24.19 -12.48
CA LEU A 12 -16.04 -23.63 -11.69
C LEU A 12 -14.73 -24.32 -12.03
N HIS A 13 -14.75 -25.63 -12.26
CA HIS A 13 -13.58 -26.38 -12.72
C HIS A 13 -13.08 -25.86 -14.08
N LEU A 14 -13.99 -25.65 -15.04
CA LEU A 14 -13.64 -25.10 -16.37
C LEU A 14 -13.00 -23.71 -16.26
N ARG A 15 -13.59 -22.81 -15.48
CA ARG A 15 -13.03 -21.47 -15.26
C ARG A 15 -11.66 -21.51 -14.58
N LEU A 16 -11.45 -22.41 -13.62
CA LEU A 16 -10.14 -22.59 -12.99
C LEU A 16 -9.10 -23.07 -13.99
N ALA A 17 -9.46 -23.98 -14.90
CA ALA A 17 -8.58 -24.45 -15.96
C ALA A 17 -8.17 -23.30 -16.89
N GLU A 18 -9.13 -22.50 -17.36
CA GLU A 18 -8.87 -21.32 -18.21
C GLU A 18 -7.92 -20.32 -17.54
N VAL A 19 -8.13 -20.04 -16.25
CA VAL A 19 -7.26 -19.11 -15.49
C VAL A 19 -5.87 -19.69 -15.31
N ALA A 20 -5.77 -20.97 -14.95
CA ALA A 20 -4.49 -21.65 -14.74
C ALA A 20 -3.65 -21.70 -16.03
N GLU A 21 -4.28 -21.97 -17.17
CA GLU A 21 -3.64 -21.92 -18.49
C GLU A 21 -3.11 -20.52 -18.81
N ARG A 22 -3.93 -19.47 -18.58
CA ARG A 22 -3.51 -18.08 -18.80
C ARG A 22 -2.34 -17.66 -17.92
N GLU A 23 -2.25 -18.19 -16.71
CA GLU A 23 -1.16 -17.92 -15.77
C GLU A 23 0.04 -18.86 -15.95
N GLY A 24 -0.08 -19.90 -16.77
CA GLY A 24 0.99 -20.88 -16.99
C GLY A 24 1.29 -21.75 -15.78
N VAL A 25 0.31 -21.98 -14.91
CA VAL A 25 0.42 -22.78 -13.67
C VAL A 25 -0.54 -23.95 -13.69
N SER A 26 -0.31 -24.95 -12.83
CA SER A 26 -1.30 -26.02 -12.64
C SER A 26 -2.52 -25.52 -11.83
N ILE A 27 -3.67 -26.16 -12.03
CA ILE A 27 -4.89 -25.88 -11.24
C ILE A 27 -4.61 -26.02 -9.73
N ASN A 28 -3.81 -27.01 -9.32
CA ASN A 28 -3.47 -27.20 -7.90
C ASN A 28 -2.63 -26.04 -7.34
N GLN A 29 -1.70 -25.48 -8.13
CA GLN A 29 -0.92 -24.31 -7.73
C GLN A 29 -1.80 -23.06 -7.63
N LEU A 30 -2.69 -22.86 -8.61
CA LEU A 30 -3.65 -21.77 -8.59
C LEU A 30 -4.55 -21.82 -7.35
N ILE A 31 -5.15 -22.99 -7.06
CA ILE A 31 -5.99 -23.20 -5.87
C ILE A 31 -5.18 -22.94 -4.59
N SER A 32 -3.96 -23.48 -4.51
CA SER A 32 -3.12 -23.31 -3.32
C SER A 32 -2.80 -21.84 -3.07
N SER A 33 -2.49 -21.08 -4.12
CA SER A 33 -2.22 -19.64 -4.03
C SER A 33 -3.46 -18.86 -3.61
N ALA A 34 -4.61 -19.12 -4.27
CA ALA A 34 -5.87 -18.45 -3.95
C ALA A 34 -6.34 -18.71 -2.51
N VAL A 35 -6.17 -19.94 -2.02
CA VAL A 35 -6.45 -20.29 -0.61
C VAL A 35 -5.51 -19.54 0.33
N ALA A 36 -4.22 -19.50 0.03
CA ALA A 36 -3.25 -18.76 0.84
C ALA A 36 -3.62 -17.27 0.91
N GLU A 37 -3.94 -16.65 -0.23
CA GLU A 37 -4.37 -15.24 -0.30
C GLU A 37 -5.63 -15.00 0.51
N LYS A 38 -6.66 -15.85 0.36
CA LYS A 38 -7.91 -15.73 1.11
C LYS A 38 -7.68 -15.87 2.61
N MET A 39 -6.85 -16.83 3.02
CA MET A 39 -6.49 -17.04 4.43
C MET A 39 -5.72 -15.84 4.99
N SER A 40 -4.75 -15.29 4.24
CA SER A 40 -4.07 -14.06 4.63
C SER A 40 -5.05 -12.91 4.81
N ALA A 41 -5.97 -12.69 3.87
CA ALA A 41 -6.96 -11.62 3.97
C ALA A 41 -7.88 -11.79 5.20
N LEU A 42 -8.31 -13.01 5.50
CA LEU A 42 -9.22 -13.29 6.63
C LEU A 42 -8.52 -13.25 7.99
N LEU A 43 -7.29 -13.77 8.08
CA LEU A 43 -6.61 -13.98 9.36
C LEU A 43 -5.66 -12.85 9.75
N THR A 44 -5.43 -11.86 8.88
CA THR A 44 -4.46 -10.79 9.16
C THR A 44 -4.78 -10.04 10.45
N GLU A 45 -6.04 -9.68 10.69
CA GLU A 45 -6.43 -8.93 11.88
C GLU A 45 -6.16 -9.74 13.16
N GLU A 46 -6.61 -10.99 13.21
CA GLU A 46 -6.40 -11.89 14.36
C GLU A 46 -4.91 -12.12 14.62
N TYR A 47 -4.14 -12.33 13.55
CA TYR A 47 -2.69 -12.49 13.63
C TYR A 47 -2.02 -11.25 14.24
N LEU A 48 -2.34 -10.05 13.73
CA LEU A 48 -1.78 -8.79 14.23
C LEU A 48 -2.21 -8.53 15.68
N SER A 49 -3.47 -8.79 16.02
CA SER A 49 -3.99 -8.67 17.39
C SER A 49 -3.22 -9.58 18.34
N THR A 50 -3.10 -10.87 18.02
CA THR A 50 -2.37 -11.84 18.84
C THR A 50 -0.89 -11.45 19.02
N ARG A 51 -0.26 -10.92 17.98
CA ARG A 51 1.12 -10.43 18.03
C ARG A 51 1.23 -9.18 18.91
N ALA A 52 0.28 -8.25 18.81
CA ALA A 52 0.25 -7.02 19.60
C ALA A 52 0.14 -7.32 21.10
N HIS A 53 -0.64 -8.32 21.51
CA HIS A 53 -0.75 -8.74 22.91
C HIS A 53 0.59 -9.22 23.51
N ARG A 54 1.51 -9.72 22.68
CA ARG A 54 2.85 -10.14 23.10
C ARG A 54 3.88 -9.02 23.03
N ALA A 55 3.52 -7.88 22.44
CA ALA A 55 4.42 -6.75 22.24
C ALA A 55 4.46 -5.85 23.49
N THR A 56 5.66 -5.39 23.84
CA THR A 56 5.85 -4.43 24.92
C THR A 56 6.70 -3.28 24.44
N ARG A 57 6.32 -2.04 24.77
CA ARG A 57 7.05 -0.83 24.39
C ARG A 57 8.51 -0.85 24.85
N SER A 58 8.80 -1.37 26.04
CA SER A 58 10.16 -1.46 26.58
C SER A 58 11.07 -2.32 25.70
N ARG A 59 10.65 -3.54 25.36
CA ARG A 59 11.40 -4.43 24.44
C ARG A 59 11.61 -3.80 23.06
N PHE A 60 10.61 -3.09 22.56
CA PHE A 60 10.71 -2.38 21.28
C PHE A 60 11.79 -1.29 21.33
N LEU A 61 11.77 -0.44 22.37
CA LEU A 61 12.77 0.62 22.54
C LEU A 61 14.18 0.06 22.80
N ALA A 62 14.29 -1.03 23.57
CA ALA A 62 15.56 -1.70 23.79
C ALA A 62 16.19 -2.20 22.48
N ALA A 63 15.38 -2.84 21.62
CA ALA A 63 15.84 -3.28 20.30
C ALA A 63 16.25 -2.10 19.39
N LEU A 64 15.53 -0.98 19.44
CA LEU A 64 15.90 0.22 18.67
C LEU A 64 17.20 0.86 19.16
N ALA A 65 17.51 0.77 20.46
CA ALA A 65 18.74 1.31 21.02
C ALA A 65 20.00 0.55 20.57
N GLU A 66 19.85 -0.68 20.04
CA GLU A 66 20.96 -1.44 19.46
C GLU A 66 21.38 -0.89 18.08
N VAL A 67 20.54 -0.05 17.45
CA VAL A 67 20.86 0.55 16.16
C VAL A 67 21.85 1.71 16.36
N PRO A 68 23.03 1.70 15.71
CA PRO A 68 23.98 2.79 15.82
C PRO A 68 23.41 4.10 15.30
N ASP A 69 23.60 5.18 16.06
CA ASP A 69 23.25 6.54 15.64
C ASP A 69 24.27 7.07 14.63
N ARG A 70 24.07 6.73 13.36
CA ARG A 70 24.90 7.14 12.23
C ARG A 70 24.06 7.48 11.02
N GLU A 71 24.62 8.31 10.15
CA GLU A 71 23.96 8.70 8.92
C GLU A 71 23.58 7.47 8.07
N PRO A 72 22.34 7.39 7.56
CA PRO A 72 21.92 6.32 6.66
C PRO A 72 22.79 6.26 5.41
N ALA A 73 22.97 5.04 4.88
CA ALA A 73 23.62 4.85 3.58
C ALA A 73 22.88 5.65 2.49
N PRO A 74 23.55 6.15 1.45
CA PRO A 74 22.90 6.93 0.39
C PRO A 74 21.68 6.26 -0.24
N SER A 75 21.66 4.93 -0.36
CA SER A 75 20.52 4.15 -0.87
C SER A 75 19.32 4.09 0.07
N ASP A 76 19.55 4.29 1.37
CA ASP A 76 18.54 4.22 2.43
C ASP A 76 18.03 5.62 2.83
N ARG A 77 18.64 6.68 2.29
CA ARG A 77 18.19 8.06 2.50
C ARG A 77 16.82 8.23 1.86
N ARG A 78 15.86 8.67 2.68
CA ARG A 78 14.54 9.05 2.16
C ARG A 78 14.69 10.25 1.25
N VAL A 79 14.09 10.18 0.07
CA VAL A 79 13.87 11.37 -0.75
C VAL A 79 13.05 12.39 0.06
N PRO A 80 13.46 13.66 0.12
CA PRO A 80 12.67 14.69 0.78
C PRO A 80 11.26 14.69 0.20
N ARG A 81 10.24 14.52 1.04
CA ARG A 81 8.86 14.70 0.59
C ARG A 81 8.73 16.15 0.10
N HIS A 82 8.33 16.35 -1.15
CA HIS A 82 7.90 17.67 -1.60
C HIS A 82 6.68 18.09 -0.79
N ASP A 83 6.93 18.87 0.25
CA ASP A 83 5.91 19.29 1.18
C ASP A 83 5.04 20.33 0.47
N ARG A 84 3.88 19.90 -0.07
CA ARG A 84 2.92 20.78 -0.78
C ARG A 84 2.51 22.01 0.04
N ARG A 85 2.73 21.99 1.36
CA ARG A 85 2.48 23.09 2.30
C ARG A 85 3.43 24.27 2.14
N VAL A 86 4.66 24.06 1.67
CA VAL A 86 5.64 25.15 1.50
C VAL A 86 5.41 25.88 0.16
N ALA A 87 5.03 25.17 -0.89
CA ALA A 87 4.71 25.75 -2.20
C ALA A 87 3.55 26.76 -2.15
N ALA A 88 2.56 26.55 -1.28
CA ALA A 88 1.41 27.44 -1.12
C ALA A 88 1.75 28.80 -0.48
N ARG A 89 2.90 28.95 0.19
CA ARG A 89 3.32 30.23 0.80
C ARG A 89 4.04 31.17 -0.17
N GLY A 90 4.58 30.66 -1.28
CA GLY A 90 5.32 31.47 -2.27
C GLY A 90 4.44 32.02 -3.41
N ALA A 91 3.30 31.41 -3.70
CA ALA A 91 2.48 31.76 -4.87
C ALA A 91 1.56 32.99 -4.67
N ALA A 92 1.41 33.50 -3.44
CA ALA A 92 0.51 34.61 -3.14
C ALA A 92 1.12 36.02 -3.35
N ALA A 93 2.42 36.11 -3.66
CA ALA A 93 3.13 37.39 -3.75
C ALA A 93 3.12 38.04 -5.15
N ASP A 94 2.65 37.33 -6.20
CA ASP A 94 2.92 37.73 -7.58
C ASP A 94 1.67 37.73 -8.49
N VAL A 95 0.60 38.37 -8.04
CA VAL A 95 -0.57 38.65 -8.89
C VAL A 95 -0.62 40.15 -9.21
N PRO A 96 -0.29 40.60 -10.44
CA PRO A 96 -0.41 42.00 -10.79
C PRO A 96 -1.89 42.42 -10.89
N ALA A 97 -2.21 43.51 -10.22
CA ALA A 97 -3.54 44.11 -10.17
C ALA A 97 -4.02 44.55 -11.57
N ARG A 98 -4.92 43.78 -12.19
CA ARG A 98 -5.67 44.23 -13.36
C ARG A 98 -6.64 45.34 -12.94
N HIS A 99 -6.23 46.58 -13.15
CA HIS A 99 -7.04 47.77 -12.94
C HIS A 99 -8.33 47.70 -13.78
N ALA A 100 -9.45 47.61 -13.06
CA ALA A 100 -10.76 47.93 -13.57
C ALA A 100 -10.85 49.43 -13.88
N ARG A 101 -11.10 49.79 -15.14
CA ARG A 101 -11.73 51.07 -15.49
C ARG A 101 -12.96 50.79 -16.33
N ARG A 102 -14.10 50.68 -15.65
CA ARG A 102 -15.42 50.90 -16.24
C ARG A 102 -15.78 52.38 -16.10
N ARG A 103 -16.63 52.83 -17.04
CA ARG A 103 -17.44 54.08 -17.08
C ARG A 103 -16.78 55.19 -17.91
N ARG A 104 -17.44 55.85 -18.86
CA ARG A 104 -18.88 56.05 -19.15
C ARG A 104 -19.00 56.75 -20.53
N THR A 105 -20.09 56.48 -21.27
CA THR A 105 -20.99 57.40 -22.05
C THR A 105 -20.47 58.81 -22.41
N ARG A 106 -20.79 59.53 -23.49
CA ARG A 106 -21.76 59.52 -24.63
C ARG A 106 -21.42 60.84 -25.39
N GLY A 107 -21.80 60.95 -26.67
CA GLY A 107 -22.24 62.22 -27.29
C GLY A 107 -21.17 63.21 -27.69
#